data_AF-A0A2G6H9W1-F1
#
_entry.id   AF-A0A2G6H9W1-F1
#
_cell.length_a   1.000
_cell.length_b   1.000
_cell.length_c   1.000
_cell.angle_alpha   90.00
_cell.angle_beta   90.00
_cell.angle_gamma   90.00
#
_symmetry.space_group_name_H-M   'P 1'
#
loop_
_entity.id
_entity.type
_entity.pdbx_description
1 polymer ?
#
loop_
_entity_poly.entity_id
_entity_poly.type
_entity_poly.pdbx_seq_one_letter_code
_entity_poly.pdbx_strand_id
1 'polypeptide(L)'
;MKQILITLAFIYTTIAAMGQTTTTKGTVEGKVIDKTNHTVVPYVNVLILNDDSKLGTTTNNDGIFRFTLNKKQLKKQFYVSAIGYKDTLIQFNQFGRNKVIALTPKVYQLEEVKVSAQPIEKFSFGSKDYRISQTDLGYSSVSDLSVRNSKNFSACVYIKPKKTKEQIVLRSISFCIRKAGPLQGKFLLRLLQPDKRLPLKILYPFSKCKDLQKEPIILTAKKRGWNDFDCSKHNIVLPNKPFVIILQKIDQGDTLAWGNESYGSLLAYYATNKLPLMQPAVQYYDKVSRVKILNVPAIVLNCWRYK
;
A
#
# COMPACT_ATOMS: atom_id res chain seq x y z
N MET A 1 25.72 -43.45 -45.93
CA MET A 1 24.35 -43.33 -45.36
C MET A 1 24.33 -43.04 -43.85
N LYS A 2 25.01 -43.82 -42.98
CA LYS A 2 25.03 -43.59 -41.52
C LYS A 2 25.49 -42.18 -41.11
N GLN A 3 26.54 -41.65 -41.73
CA GLN A 3 27.03 -40.30 -41.41
C GLN A 3 26.03 -39.20 -41.78
N ILE A 4 25.36 -39.30 -42.94
CA ILE A 4 24.32 -38.34 -43.39
C ILE A 4 23.11 -38.32 -42.43
N LEU A 5 22.71 -39.49 -41.93
CA LEU A 5 21.63 -39.61 -40.93
C LEU A 5 22.01 -38.96 -39.58
N ILE A 6 23.28 -39.06 -39.18
CA ILE A 6 23.77 -38.44 -37.94
C ILE A 6 23.83 -36.91 -38.09
N THR A 7 24.27 -36.38 -39.24
CA THR A 7 24.27 -34.92 -39.47
C THR A 7 22.85 -34.35 -39.54
N LEU A 8 21.90 -35.06 -40.16
CA LEU A 8 20.50 -34.62 -40.19
C LEU A 8 19.84 -34.62 -38.81
N ALA A 9 20.15 -35.61 -37.97
CA ALA A 9 19.69 -35.64 -36.58
C ALA A 9 20.27 -34.48 -35.74
N PHE A 10 21.52 -34.09 -35.98
CA PHE A 10 22.18 -32.97 -35.29
C PHE A 10 21.65 -31.59 -35.72
N ILE A 11 21.23 -31.46 -36.99
CA ILE A 11 20.57 -30.24 -37.49
C ILE A 11 19.15 -30.12 -36.92
N TYR A 12 18.44 -31.23 -36.72
CA TYR A 12 17.10 -31.21 -36.12
C TYR A 12 17.11 -30.80 -34.63
N THR A 13 18.14 -31.21 -33.87
CA THR A 13 18.26 -30.84 -32.44
C THR A 13 18.66 -29.38 -32.22
N THR A 14 19.42 -28.77 -33.14
CA THR A 14 19.83 -27.36 -33.04
C THR A 14 18.68 -26.38 -33.35
N ILE A 15 17.75 -26.75 -34.25
CA ILE A 15 16.55 -25.94 -34.52
C ILE A 15 15.57 -25.97 -33.34
N ALA A 16 15.48 -27.08 -32.61
CA ALA A 16 14.66 -27.19 -31.41
C ALA A 16 15.19 -26.32 -30.23
N ALA A 17 16.49 -26.00 -30.21
CA ALA A 17 17.11 -25.16 -29.19
C ALA A 17 16.85 -23.64 -29.38
N MET A 18 16.37 -23.21 -30.56
CA MET A 18 16.06 -21.80 -30.84
C MET A 18 14.61 -21.39 -30.49
N GLY A 19 13.82 -22.30 -29.91
CA GLY A 19 12.51 -22.01 -29.35
C GLY A 19 12.54 -21.22 -28.03
N GLN A 20 13.44 -20.24 -27.87
CA GLN A 20 13.34 -19.30 -26.75
C GLN A 20 12.19 -18.34 -27.03
N THR A 21 11.08 -18.57 -26.32
CA THR A 21 9.92 -17.67 -26.30
C THR A 21 10.35 -16.30 -25.79
N THR A 22 10.73 -15.40 -26.70
CA THR A 22 10.85 -13.99 -26.41
C THR A 22 9.50 -13.50 -25.90
N THR A 23 9.41 -13.33 -24.59
CA THR A 23 8.19 -12.83 -23.95
C THR A 23 8.08 -11.36 -24.32
N THR A 24 7.41 -11.06 -25.44
CA THR A 24 7.19 -9.69 -25.88
C THR A 24 6.40 -8.96 -24.80
N LYS A 25 7.07 -8.04 -24.09
CA LYS A 25 6.46 -7.15 -23.12
C LYS A 25 5.98 -5.91 -23.88
N GLY A 26 4.73 -5.50 -23.67
CA GLY A 26 4.15 -4.27 -24.20
C GLY A 26 3.79 -3.32 -23.07
N THR A 27 3.93 -2.02 -23.32
CA THR A 27 3.56 -0.99 -22.36
C THR A 27 2.09 -0.60 -22.52
N VAL A 28 1.35 -0.66 -21.43
CA VAL A 28 -0.02 -0.18 -21.26
C VAL A 28 0.05 1.13 -20.50
N GLU A 29 -0.66 2.13 -21.00
CA GLU A 29 -0.83 3.41 -20.32
C GLU A 29 -2.32 3.73 -20.30
N GLY A 30 -2.80 4.34 -19.23
CA GLY A 30 -4.18 4.79 -19.14
C GLY A 30 -4.37 5.90 -18.13
N LYS A 31 -5.57 6.47 -18.13
CA LYS A 31 -5.98 7.59 -17.25
C LYS A 31 -7.13 7.17 -16.35
N VAL A 32 -7.13 7.63 -15.10
CA VAL A 32 -8.22 7.40 -14.17
C VAL A 32 -8.92 8.73 -13.84
N ILE A 33 -10.25 8.71 -13.94
CA ILE A 33 -11.11 9.87 -13.68
C ILE A 33 -12.26 9.50 -12.76
N ASP A 34 -12.86 10.52 -12.14
CA ASP A 34 -14.12 10.44 -11.42
C ASP A 34 -15.26 10.28 -12.45
N LYS A 35 -16.17 9.32 -12.22
CA LYS A 35 -17.27 9.03 -13.14
C LYS A 35 -18.34 10.12 -13.17
N THR A 36 -18.49 10.88 -12.09
CA THR A 36 -19.54 11.90 -11.92
C THR A 36 -19.13 13.25 -12.49
N ASN A 37 -17.91 13.71 -12.21
CA ASN A 37 -17.45 15.04 -12.63
C ASN A 37 -16.29 15.03 -13.64
N HIS A 38 -15.79 13.85 -14.03
CA HIS A 38 -14.70 13.66 -14.99
C HIS A 38 -13.35 14.27 -14.60
N THR A 39 -13.19 14.71 -13.35
CA THR A 39 -11.90 15.17 -12.82
C THR A 39 -10.92 14.02 -12.65
N VAL A 40 -9.62 14.30 -12.68
CA VAL A 40 -8.58 13.27 -12.57
C VAL A 40 -8.52 12.70 -11.14
N VAL A 41 -8.27 11.39 -11.03
CA VAL A 41 -8.10 10.74 -9.73
C VAL A 41 -6.64 10.31 -9.56
N PRO A 42 -5.86 11.02 -8.74
CA PRO A 42 -4.47 10.67 -8.49
C PRO A 42 -4.32 9.53 -7.49
N TYR A 43 -3.16 8.87 -7.50
CA TYR A 43 -2.76 7.85 -6.52
C TYR A 43 -3.68 6.62 -6.45
N VAL A 44 -4.34 6.30 -7.57
CA VAL A 44 -5.18 5.12 -7.73
C VAL A 44 -4.26 3.90 -7.83
N ASN A 45 -4.47 2.91 -6.98
CA ASN A 45 -3.80 1.62 -7.11
C ASN A 45 -4.44 0.85 -8.26
N VAL A 46 -3.63 0.45 -9.24
CA VAL A 46 -4.04 -0.45 -10.32
C VAL A 46 -3.23 -1.73 -10.15
N LEU A 47 -3.89 -2.86 -9.90
CA LEU A 47 -3.26 -4.13 -9.56
C LEU A 47 -3.72 -5.24 -10.51
N ILE A 48 -2.82 -6.06 -11.02
CA ILE A 48 -3.15 -7.25 -11.81
C ILE A 48 -3.38 -8.42 -10.86
N LEU A 49 -4.57 -9.02 -10.96
CA LEU A 49 -4.89 -10.25 -10.27
C LEU A 49 -4.36 -11.42 -11.10
N ASN A 50 -3.28 -12.05 -10.64
CA ASN A 50 -2.81 -13.32 -11.16
C ASN A 50 -2.66 -14.33 -10.00
N ASP A 51 -2.46 -15.59 -10.37
CA ASP A 51 -2.52 -16.71 -9.44
C ASP A 51 -1.24 -16.83 -8.56
N ASP A 52 -0.10 -16.29 -9.03
CA ASP A 52 1.22 -16.49 -8.40
C ASP A 52 1.88 -15.23 -7.79
N SER A 53 1.48 -14.02 -8.19
CA SER A 53 2.09 -12.74 -7.77
C SER A 53 1.31 -11.49 -8.25
N LYS A 54 0.61 -10.77 -7.38
CA LYS A 54 -0.03 -9.53 -7.86
C LYS A 54 1.06 -8.57 -8.39
N LEU A 55 0.80 -7.88 -9.48
CA LEU A 55 1.66 -6.81 -9.99
C LEU A 55 0.87 -5.51 -9.91
N GLY A 56 1.53 -4.37 -9.79
CA GLY A 56 0.81 -3.13 -9.57
C GLY A 56 1.57 -1.89 -9.99
N THR A 57 0.84 -0.80 -10.11
CA THR A 57 1.35 0.58 -10.20
C THR A 57 0.35 1.52 -9.51
N THR A 58 0.70 2.80 -9.41
CA THR A 58 -0.21 3.86 -8.95
C THR A 58 -0.31 4.98 -9.98
N THR A 59 -1.47 5.63 -10.08
CA THR A 59 -1.56 6.83 -10.92
C THR A 59 -0.77 8.00 -10.35
N ASN A 60 -0.21 8.83 -11.23
CA ASN A 60 0.44 10.08 -10.87
C ASN A 60 -0.59 11.19 -10.55
N ASN A 61 -0.12 12.43 -10.38
CA ASN A 61 -0.97 13.58 -10.10
C ASN A 61 -2.00 13.88 -11.21
N ASP A 62 -1.71 13.48 -12.45
CA ASP A 62 -2.58 13.68 -13.62
C ASP A 62 -3.54 12.51 -13.83
N GLY A 63 -3.56 11.54 -12.91
CA GLY A 63 -4.36 10.33 -13.00
C GLY A 63 -3.81 9.30 -14.00
N ILE A 64 -2.58 9.45 -14.49
CA ILE A 64 -1.96 8.55 -15.47
C ILE A 64 -1.24 7.41 -14.78
N PHE A 65 -1.47 6.18 -15.23
CA PHE A 65 -0.70 4.99 -14.82
C PHE A 65 -0.05 4.33 -16.04
N ARG A 66 1.05 3.62 -15.80
CA ARG A 66 1.78 2.86 -16.83
C ARG A 66 2.17 1.48 -16.30
N PHE A 67 2.12 0.50 -17.18
CA PHE A 67 2.47 -0.89 -16.91
C PHE A 67 3.24 -1.49 -18.07
N THR A 68 4.27 -2.26 -17.80
CA THR A 68 4.91 -3.13 -18.80
C THR A 68 4.47 -4.58 -18.60
N LEU A 69 3.62 -5.08 -19.51
CA LEU A 69 2.94 -6.38 -19.40
C LEU A 69 3.28 -7.32 -20.54
N ASN A 70 3.33 -8.62 -20.25
CA ASN A 70 3.37 -9.65 -21.27
C ASN A 70 1.96 -10.03 -21.77
N LYS A 71 1.89 -10.76 -22.90
CA LYS A 71 0.62 -11.21 -23.50
C LYS A 71 -0.29 -12.00 -22.55
N LYS A 72 0.25 -12.75 -21.59
CA LYS A 72 -0.54 -13.51 -20.59
C LYS A 72 -1.20 -12.57 -19.59
N GLN A 73 -0.49 -11.53 -19.14
CA GLN A 73 -0.99 -10.54 -18.18
C GLN A 73 -2.06 -9.64 -18.79
N LEU A 74 -1.98 -9.34 -20.09
CA LEU A 74 -3.02 -8.60 -20.81
C LEU A 74 -4.39 -9.29 -20.82
N LYS A 75 -4.47 -10.59 -20.50
CA LYS A 75 -5.76 -11.30 -20.43
C LYS A 75 -6.35 -11.33 -19.03
N LYS A 76 -5.66 -10.77 -18.03
CA LYS A 76 -6.07 -10.81 -16.62
C LYS A 76 -6.93 -9.61 -16.25
N GLN A 77 -7.60 -9.72 -15.10
CA GLN A 77 -8.36 -8.63 -14.50
C GLN A 77 -7.44 -7.71 -13.71
N PHE A 78 -7.73 -6.42 -13.79
CA PHE A 78 -7.13 -5.39 -12.98
C PHE A 78 -8.10 -5.01 -11.86
N TYR A 79 -7.60 -5.02 -10.63
CA TYR A 79 -8.25 -4.46 -9.47
C TYR A 79 -7.79 -3.02 -9.28
N VAL A 80 -8.75 -2.10 -9.33
CA VAL A 80 -8.53 -0.67 -9.24
C VAL A 80 -9.13 -0.17 -7.93
N SER A 81 -8.33 0.51 -7.11
CA SER A 81 -8.79 1.04 -5.81
C SER A 81 -8.19 2.40 -5.51
N ALA A 82 -9.00 3.28 -4.94
CA ALA A 82 -8.60 4.62 -4.52
C ALA A 82 -9.36 5.04 -3.26
N ILE A 83 -8.73 5.89 -2.44
CA ILE A 83 -9.39 6.52 -1.29
C ILE A 83 -10.56 7.34 -1.81
N GLY A 84 -11.74 7.16 -1.23
CA GLY A 84 -12.95 7.88 -1.64
C GLY A 84 -13.74 7.24 -2.79
N TYR A 85 -13.29 6.12 -3.37
CA TYR A 85 -13.95 5.48 -4.51
C TYR A 85 -14.28 4.01 -4.27
N LYS A 86 -15.27 3.49 -5.02
CA LYS A 86 -15.61 2.06 -5.02
C LYS A 86 -14.53 1.28 -5.76
N ASP A 87 -14.11 0.17 -5.15
CA ASP A 87 -13.19 -0.77 -5.78
C ASP A 87 -13.81 -1.31 -7.07
N THR A 88 -13.03 -1.36 -8.14
CA THR A 88 -13.51 -1.74 -9.47
C THR A 88 -12.63 -2.84 -10.05
N LEU A 89 -13.25 -3.89 -10.59
CA LEU A 89 -12.57 -4.89 -11.40
C LEU A 89 -12.79 -4.58 -12.87
N ILE A 90 -11.71 -4.48 -13.64
CA ILE A 90 -11.76 -4.22 -15.08
C ILE A 90 -10.96 -5.29 -15.83
N GLN A 91 -11.42 -5.67 -17.02
CA GLN A 91 -10.63 -6.50 -17.93
C GLN A 91 -9.83 -5.62 -18.89
N PHE A 92 -8.68 -6.10 -19.38
CA PHE A 92 -7.84 -5.29 -20.26
C PHE A 92 -8.55 -4.86 -21.55
N ASN A 93 -9.32 -5.76 -22.15
CA ASN A 93 -10.10 -5.48 -23.36
C ASN A 93 -11.15 -4.37 -23.15
N GLN A 94 -11.50 -4.04 -21.91
CA GLN A 94 -12.43 -2.97 -21.55
C GLN A 94 -11.77 -1.59 -21.45
N PHE A 95 -10.43 -1.48 -21.56
CA PHE A 95 -9.76 -0.17 -21.61
C PHE A 95 -10.22 0.70 -22.79
N GLY A 96 -10.94 0.12 -23.76
CA GLY A 96 -11.44 0.83 -24.95
C GLY A 96 -10.30 1.42 -25.78
N ARG A 97 -10.63 2.21 -26.80
CA ARG A 97 -9.61 2.94 -27.59
C ARG A 97 -8.91 4.03 -26.76
N ASN A 98 -9.62 4.62 -25.79
CA ASN A 98 -9.17 5.81 -25.08
C ASN A 98 -8.41 5.53 -23.78
N LYS A 99 -8.36 4.27 -23.32
CA LYS A 99 -7.62 3.83 -22.12
C LYS A 99 -7.97 4.62 -20.85
N VAL A 100 -9.25 4.90 -20.65
CA VAL A 100 -9.76 5.64 -19.49
C VAL A 100 -10.53 4.72 -18.55
N ILE A 101 -10.24 4.79 -17.25
CA ILE A 101 -11.01 4.14 -16.18
C ILE A 101 -11.81 5.22 -15.44
N ALA A 102 -13.13 5.09 -15.39
CA ALA A 102 -14.00 5.99 -14.62
C ALA A 102 -14.41 5.33 -13.29
N LEU A 103 -13.96 5.89 -12.17
CA LEU A 103 -14.26 5.38 -10.83
C LEU A 103 -15.53 5.99 -10.27
N THR A 104 -16.32 5.17 -9.57
CA THR A 104 -17.54 5.65 -8.90
C THR A 104 -17.18 6.14 -7.49
N PRO A 105 -17.44 7.42 -7.14
CA PRO A 105 -17.21 7.93 -5.79
C PRO A 105 -18.01 7.14 -4.75
N LYS A 106 -17.43 6.98 -3.56
CA LYS A 106 -18.15 6.52 -2.37
C LYS A 106 -18.85 7.73 -1.76
N VAL A 107 -20.16 7.64 -1.62
CA VAL A 107 -20.94 8.60 -0.85
C VAL A 107 -20.80 8.21 0.62
N TYR A 108 -20.08 9.00 1.39
CA TYR A 108 -19.97 8.82 2.84
C TYR A 108 -21.03 9.68 3.51
N GLN A 109 -21.82 9.08 4.40
CA GLN A 109 -22.60 9.86 5.35
C GLN A 109 -21.63 10.50 6.34
N LEU A 110 -21.67 11.82 6.43
CA LEU A 110 -20.80 12.61 7.29
C LEU A 110 -21.22 12.45 8.75
N GLU A 111 -20.33 11.88 9.57
CA GLU A 111 -20.43 12.11 11.01
C GLU A 111 -19.94 13.53 11.28
N GLU A 112 -20.82 14.34 11.87
CA GLU A 112 -20.49 15.69 12.29
C GLU A 112 -19.32 15.65 13.27
N VAL A 113 -18.27 16.42 12.98
CA VAL A 113 -17.15 16.57 13.92
C VAL A 113 -17.57 17.61 14.96
N LYS A 114 -18.09 17.14 16.10
CA LYS A 114 -18.41 18.00 17.25
C LYS A 114 -17.11 18.38 17.95
N VAL A 115 -16.42 19.39 17.42
CA VAL A 115 -15.23 19.94 18.04
C VAL A 115 -15.66 20.95 19.11
N SER A 116 -15.50 20.63 20.39
CA SER A 116 -15.54 21.66 21.44
C SER A 116 -14.35 22.60 21.29
N ALA A 117 -14.49 23.86 21.72
CA ALA A 117 -13.46 24.90 21.55
C ALA A 117 -12.06 24.50 22.08
N GLN A 118 -11.99 23.59 23.06
CA GLN A 118 -10.75 23.01 23.56
C GLN A 118 -10.85 21.48 23.66
N PRO A 119 -9.75 20.75 23.37
CA PRO A 119 -9.68 19.32 23.63
C PRO A 119 -9.57 19.05 25.13
N ILE A 120 -10.18 17.96 25.59
CA ILE A 120 -10.06 17.49 26.97
C ILE A 120 -8.73 16.78 27.24
N GLU A 121 -8.11 16.21 26.21
CA GLU A 121 -6.84 15.50 26.34
C GLU A 121 -6.04 15.61 25.04
N LYS A 122 -4.72 15.81 25.17
CA LYS A 122 -3.75 15.65 24.09
C LYS A 122 -2.93 14.40 24.38
N PHE A 123 -2.91 13.46 23.45
CA PHE A 123 -2.21 12.19 23.65
C PHE A 123 -1.67 11.66 22.32
N SER A 124 -0.81 10.64 22.40
CA SER A 124 -0.20 10.06 21.21
C SER A 124 -0.28 8.53 21.20
N PHE A 125 -0.46 7.96 20.01
CA PHE A 125 -0.12 6.56 19.77
C PHE A 125 1.35 6.49 19.38
N GLY A 126 2.16 5.77 20.14
CA GLY A 126 3.61 5.74 19.96
C GLY A 126 4.31 6.93 20.62
N SER A 127 5.65 6.92 20.61
CA SER A 127 6.47 8.01 21.12
C SER A 127 7.78 8.09 20.36
N LYS A 128 8.30 9.31 20.15
CA LYS A 128 9.63 9.54 19.60
C LYS A 128 10.75 9.13 20.56
N ASP A 129 10.44 9.01 21.85
CA ASP A 129 11.39 8.65 22.92
C ASP A 129 11.66 7.14 22.95
N TYR A 130 10.80 6.33 22.33
CA TYR A 130 11.06 4.91 22.20
C TYR A 130 12.29 4.68 21.32
N ARG A 131 13.21 3.85 21.82
CA ARG A 131 14.43 3.48 21.10
C ARG A 131 14.08 2.93 19.72
N ILE A 132 14.77 3.43 18.70
CA ILE A 132 14.69 2.92 17.34
C ILE A 132 15.67 1.76 17.15
N SER A 133 15.23 0.70 16.46
CA SER A 133 16.10 -0.43 16.11
C SER A 133 17.28 0.04 15.28
N GLN A 134 18.48 -0.36 15.65
CA GLN A 134 19.72 -0.04 14.92
C GLN A 134 19.97 -0.97 13.73
N THR A 135 19.14 -1.99 13.54
CA THR A 135 19.24 -2.90 12.40
C THR A 135 18.91 -2.17 11.11
N ASP A 136 19.92 -1.95 10.27
CA ASP A 136 19.74 -1.37 8.93
C ASP A 136 19.00 -2.33 7.97
N LEU A 137 18.83 -3.61 8.35
CA LEU A 137 17.98 -4.56 7.62
C LEU A 137 16.52 -4.17 7.74
N GLY A 138 16.03 -3.54 6.69
CA GLY A 138 14.62 -3.37 6.40
C GLY A 138 13.98 -4.71 6.10
N TYR A 139 12.66 -4.72 6.16
CA TYR A 139 11.78 -5.86 6.00
C TYR A 139 12.07 -6.73 4.74
N SER A 140 12.98 -7.69 4.86
CA SER A 140 13.29 -8.69 3.81
C SER A 140 13.02 -10.13 4.25
N SER A 141 12.68 -10.37 5.52
CA SER A 141 12.63 -11.72 6.11
C SER A 141 11.34 -12.07 6.86
N VAL A 142 10.16 -11.70 6.32
CA VAL A 142 8.93 -12.43 6.71
C VAL A 142 8.84 -13.71 5.91
N SER A 143 9.62 -14.68 6.34
CA SER A 143 9.55 -16.09 5.96
C SER A 143 8.51 -16.88 6.78
N ASP A 144 7.98 -16.30 7.87
CA ASP A 144 7.06 -16.97 8.82
C ASP A 144 5.57 -16.56 8.66
N LEU A 145 5.26 -15.84 7.59
CA LEU A 145 4.01 -16.07 6.87
C LEU A 145 4.42 -17.03 5.77
N SER A 146 3.69 -18.12 5.56
CA SER A 146 3.89 -19.17 4.54
C SER A 146 3.83 -18.65 3.08
N VAL A 147 4.52 -17.55 2.78
CA VAL A 147 4.43 -16.78 1.57
C VAL A 147 5.83 -16.68 1.01
N ARG A 148 6.09 -17.50 -0.01
CA ARG A 148 7.36 -17.65 -0.73
C ARG A 148 7.88 -16.36 -1.42
N ASN A 149 7.38 -15.17 -1.08
CA ASN A 149 7.72 -13.89 -1.72
C ASN A 149 7.64 -12.70 -0.74
N SER A 150 8.65 -12.53 0.13
CA SER A 150 8.77 -11.40 1.07
C SER A 150 8.84 -10.02 0.41
N LYS A 151 9.12 -9.95 -0.90
CA LYS A 151 9.25 -8.72 -1.70
C LYS A 151 7.96 -7.90 -1.82
N ASN A 152 6.80 -8.51 -1.57
CA ASN A 152 5.49 -7.93 -1.89
C ASN A 152 4.68 -7.49 -0.66
N PHE A 153 5.29 -7.61 0.52
CA PHE A 153 4.67 -7.21 1.77
C PHE A 153 5.14 -5.83 2.20
N SER A 154 4.34 -5.19 3.05
CA SER A 154 4.72 -3.90 3.59
C SER A 154 4.35 -3.75 5.04
N ALA A 155 5.28 -3.26 5.84
CA ALA A 155 5.02 -3.08 7.25
C ALA A 155 3.97 -1.98 7.48
N CYS A 156 3.04 -2.28 8.37
CA CYS A 156 1.92 -1.44 8.77
C CYS A 156 1.83 -1.42 10.29
N VAL A 157 1.03 -0.50 10.82
CA VAL A 157 0.76 -0.42 12.25
C VAL A 157 -0.71 -0.71 12.50
N TYR A 158 -1.02 -1.71 13.33
CA TYR A 158 -2.36 -1.96 13.83
C TYR A 158 -2.54 -1.28 15.19
N ILE A 159 -3.48 -0.34 15.26
CA ILE A 159 -3.81 0.40 16.48
C ILE A 159 -5.02 -0.22 17.16
N LYS A 160 -4.95 -0.39 18.48
CA LYS A 160 -6.04 -0.81 19.35
C LYS A 160 -6.37 0.34 20.31
N PRO A 161 -7.23 1.29 19.90
CA PRO A 161 -7.62 2.37 20.80
C PRO A 161 -8.36 1.82 22.02
N LYS A 162 -8.27 2.53 23.15
CA LYS A 162 -9.11 2.26 24.31
C LYS A 162 -10.56 2.60 23.94
N LYS A 163 -11.53 1.83 24.43
CA LYS A 163 -12.95 2.16 24.24
C LYS A 163 -13.25 3.50 24.91
N THR A 164 -13.83 4.43 24.17
CA THR A 164 -14.32 5.71 24.67
C THR A 164 -15.56 6.13 23.85
N LYS A 165 -16.40 6.96 24.46
CA LYS A 165 -17.51 7.67 23.80
C LYS A 165 -17.05 8.99 23.16
N GLU A 166 -15.87 9.45 23.55
CA GLU A 166 -15.26 10.70 23.14
C GLU A 166 -14.74 10.63 21.69
N GLN A 167 -14.74 11.78 21.01
CA GLN A 167 -14.21 11.89 19.67
C GLN A 167 -12.67 12.04 19.72
N ILE A 168 -11.97 11.23 18.91
CA ILE A 168 -10.52 11.32 18.76
C ILE A 168 -10.22 11.90 17.39
N VAL A 169 -9.52 13.03 17.33
CA VAL A 169 -9.14 13.70 16.09
C VAL A 169 -7.62 13.63 15.91
N LEU A 170 -7.18 13.15 14.75
CA LEU A 170 -5.77 13.16 14.37
C LEU A 170 -5.33 14.58 14.05
N ARG A 171 -4.26 15.04 14.69
CA ARG A 171 -3.69 16.37 14.45
C ARG A 171 -2.41 16.29 13.65
N SER A 172 -1.53 15.35 13.95
CA SER A 172 -0.31 15.17 13.17
C SER A 172 0.14 13.71 13.17
N ILE A 173 0.91 13.36 12.16
CA ILE A 173 1.62 12.09 12.09
C ILE A 173 3.13 12.37 12.04
N SER A 174 3.88 11.62 12.82
CA SER A 174 5.33 11.55 12.71
C SER A 174 5.73 10.16 12.23
N PHE A 175 6.71 10.07 11.35
CA PHE A 175 7.24 8.80 10.86
C PHE A 175 8.76 8.87 10.75
N CYS A 176 9.45 7.80 11.16
CA CYS A 176 10.91 7.76 11.18
C CYS A 176 11.44 7.06 9.93
N ILE A 177 12.32 7.75 9.19
CA ILE A 177 12.99 7.21 8.00
C ILE A 177 14.38 6.70 8.41
N ARG A 178 14.68 5.44 8.10
CA ARG A 178 15.99 4.85 8.43
C ARG A 178 17.12 5.46 7.57
N LYS A 179 18.37 5.15 7.88
CA LYS A 179 19.53 5.64 7.12
C LYS A 179 19.48 5.25 5.63
N ALA A 180 19.11 4.02 5.32
CA ALA A 180 18.94 3.53 3.95
C ALA A 180 17.61 3.94 3.28
N GLY A 181 16.75 4.70 3.96
CA GLY A 181 15.47 5.14 3.38
C GLY A 181 15.64 6.23 2.32
N PRO A 182 14.76 6.30 1.29
CA PRO A 182 14.82 7.31 0.25
C PRO A 182 14.48 8.68 0.82
N LEU A 183 15.35 9.65 0.57
CA LEU A 183 15.06 11.06 0.78
C LEU A 183 14.13 11.56 -0.32
N GLN A 184 13.25 12.51 0.02
CA GLN A 184 12.21 13.05 -0.85
C GLN A 184 11.17 12.01 -1.34
N GLY A 185 11.23 10.77 -0.83
CA GLY A 185 10.22 9.76 -1.09
C GLY A 185 8.85 10.23 -0.64
N LYS A 186 7.85 10.07 -1.53
CA LYS A 186 6.46 10.39 -1.23
C LYS A 186 5.69 9.13 -0.85
N PHE A 187 4.84 9.26 0.16
CA PHE A 187 4.00 8.20 0.67
C PHE A 187 2.55 8.65 0.74
N LEU A 188 1.63 7.81 0.29
CA LEU A 188 0.21 7.99 0.52
C LEU A 188 -0.14 7.46 1.92
N LEU A 189 -0.54 8.33 2.84
CA LEU A 189 -1.09 7.91 4.13
C LEU A 189 -2.48 7.33 3.90
N ARG A 190 -2.67 6.07 4.29
CA ARG A 190 -3.95 5.36 4.27
C ARG A 190 -4.29 4.85 5.67
N LEU A 191 -5.48 5.22 6.14
CA LEU A 191 -6.03 4.79 7.43
C LEU A 191 -7.25 3.90 7.19
N LEU A 192 -7.16 2.63 7.58
CA LEU A 192 -8.19 1.61 7.32
C LEU A 192 -8.81 1.10 8.62
N GLN A 193 -10.13 1.17 8.73
CA GLN A 193 -10.89 0.51 9.78
C GLN A 193 -11.49 -0.79 9.24
N PRO A 194 -11.00 -1.97 9.65
CA PRO A 194 -11.63 -3.24 9.28
C PRO A 194 -12.99 -3.38 9.98
N ASP A 195 -13.96 -3.96 9.28
CA ASP A 195 -15.30 -4.27 9.81
C ASP A 195 -15.26 -5.27 10.98
N LYS A 196 -14.22 -6.11 11.04
CA LYS A 196 -13.94 -7.09 12.08
C LYS A 196 -12.51 -6.96 12.58
N ARG A 197 -12.25 -7.50 13.78
CA ARG A 197 -10.88 -7.56 14.32
C ARG A 197 -10.00 -8.35 13.35
N LEU A 198 -8.87 -7.77 12.94
CA LEU A 198 -7.97 -8.43 12.02
C LEU A 198 -7.46 -9.76 12.59
N PRO A 199 -7.54 -10.85 11.83
CA PRO A 199 -6.96 -12.12 12.24
C PRO A 199 -5.43 -12.03 12.30
N LEU A 200 -4.82 -12.96 13.04
CA LEU A 200 -3.36 -13.07 13.12
C LEU A 200 -2.87 -13.98 11.98
N LYS A 201 -1.84 -13.56 11.25
CA LYS A 201 -1.23 -14.33 10.14
C LYS A 201 -2.20 -14.72 9.00
N ILE A 202 -3.36 -14.09 8.90
CA ILE A 202 -4.34 -14.32 7.82
C ILE A 202 -4.59 -13.00 7.07
N LEU A 203 -4.48 -13.03 5.75
CA LEU A 203 -4.69 -11.87 4.89
C LEU A 203 -6.17 -11.48 4.82
N TYR A 204 -6.48 -10.25 5.25
CA TYR A 204 -7.81 -9.66 5.29
C TYR A 204 -7.98 -8.62 4.18
N PRO A 205 -9.00 -8.71 3.31
CA PRO A 205 -9.11 -7.85 2.14
C PRO A 205 -9.55 -6.41 2.47
N PHE A 206 -9.03 -5.43 1.74
CA PHE A 206 -9.39 -4.01 1.85
C PHE A 206 -10.85 -3.73 1.52
N SER A 207 -11.48 -4.56 0.68
CA SER A 207 -12.91 -4.49 0.40
C SER A 207 -13.79 -4.70 1.65
N LYS A 208 -13.22 -5.25 2.73
CA LYS A 208 -13.86 -5.38 4.06
C LYS A 208 -13.36 -4.33 5.06
N CYS A 209 -12.69 -3.29 4.59
CA CYS A 209 -12.22 -2.16 5.38
C CYS A 209 -12.90 -0.86 4.92
N LYS A 210 -13.13 0.03 5.86
CA LYS A 210 -13.54 1.42 5.62
C LYS A 210 -12.31 2.32 5.64
N ASP A 211 -12.09 3.10 4.59
CA ASP A 211 -11.13 4.21 4.63
C ASP A 211 -11.62 5.30 5.60
N LEU A 212 -10.74 5.78 6.48
CA LEU A 212 -11.03 6.84 7.45
C LEU A 212 -10.77 8.24 6.90
N GLN A 213 -10.28 8.32 5.66
CA GLN A 213 -9.97 9.54 4.94
C GLN A 213 -10.83 9.60 3.68
N LYS A 214 -11.12 10.81 3.22
CA LYS A 214 -11.91 11.02 1.99
C LYS A 214 -11.05 11.34 0.78
N GLU A 215 -9.87 11.89 1.02
CA GLU A 215 -8.94 12.33 0.01
C GLU A 215 -7.55 11.75 0.28
N PRO A 216 -6.71 11.61 -0.77
CA PRO A 216 -5.32 11.22 -0.61
C PRO A 216 -4.52 12.23 0.23
N ILE A 217 -3.72 11.73 1.18
CA ILE A 217 -2.80 12.56 1.97
C ILE A 217 -1.37 12.12 1.69
N ILE A 218 -0.58 13.02 1.11
CA ILE A 218 0.79 12.71 0.70
C ILE A 218 1.80 13.21 1.73
N LEU A 219 2.52 12.27 2.32
CA LEU A 219 3.65 12.52 3.22
C LEU A 219 4.94 12.52 2.40
N THR A 220 5.89 13.39 2.76
CA THR A 220 7.22 13.44 2.11
C THR A 220 8.31 13.20 3.13
N ALA A 221 9.22 12.26 2.86
CA ALA A 221 10.43 12.02 3.65
C ALA A 221 11.47 13.12 3.41
N LYS A 222 11.28 14.27 4.06
CA LYS A 222 12.16 15.44 3.92
C LYS A 222 13.57 15.18 4.45
N LYS A 223 13.70 14.34 5.49
CA LYS A 223 14.97 14.02 6.14
C LYS A 223 15.04 12.58 6.64
N ARG A 224 16.25 12.13 6.99
CA ARG A 224 16.45 10.90 7.78
C ARG A 224 15.96 11.13 9.22
N GLY A 225 15.60 10.05 9.90
CA GLY A 225 15.00 10.12 11.23
C GLY A 225 13.56 10.60 11.19
N TRP A 226 13.11 11.25 12.26
CA TRP A 226 11.73 11.69 12.42
C TRP A 226 11.34 12.79 11.44
N ASN A 227 10.29 12.54 10.67
CA ASN A 227 9.58 13.52 9.85
C ASN A 227 8.21 13.77 10.48
N ASP A 228 7.78 15.03 10.47
CA ASP A 228 6.49 15.46 11.01
C ASP A 228 5.60 16.00 9.90
N PHE A 229 4.32 15.67 9.96
CA PHE A 229 3.32 16.15 9.01
C PHE A 229 2.05 16.55 9.75
N ASP A 230 1.60 17.78 9.53
CA ASP A 230 0.35 18.30 10.08
C ASP A 230 -0.85 17.76 9.28
N CYS A 231 -1.72 17.04 9.97
CA CYS A 231 -2.96 16.49 9.44
C CYS A 231 -4.20 17.32 9.82
N SER A 232 -4.04 18.41 10.57
CA SER A 232 -5.14 19.18 11.17
C SER A 232 -6.20 19.61 10.17
N LYS A 233 -5.79 20.06 8.97
CA LYS A 233 -6.68 20.49 7.88
C LYS A 233 -7.58 19.39 7.31
N HIS A 234 -7.23 18.12 7.51
CA HIS A 234 -7.97 16.99 6.96
C HIS A 234 -9.10 16.50 7.88
N ASN A 235 -9.21 17.03 9.10
CA ASN A 235 -10.28 16.73 10.06
C ASN A 235 -10.55 15.22 10.22
N ILE A 236 -9.48 14.43 10.34
CA ILE A 236 -9.58 12.97 10.42
C ILE A 236 -10.01 12.56 11.82
N VAL A 237 -11.21 11.98 11.91
CA VAL A 237 -11.70 11.34 13.13
C VAL A 237 -11.21 9.89 13.16
N LEU A 238 -10.49 9.54 14.23
CA LEU A 238 -10.04 8.17 14.47
C LEU A 238 -11.13 7.37 15.18
N PRO A 239 -11.39 6.12 14.79
CA PRO A 239 -12.43 5.31 15.39
C PRO A 239 -12.03 4.88 16.80
N ASN A 240 -13.03 4.62 17.64
CA ASN A 240 -12.86 3.92 18.93
C ASN A 240 -12.73 2.39 18.77
N LYS A 241 -12.67 1.90 17.52
CA LYS A 241 -12.41 0.51 17.15
C LYS A 241 -11.00 0.38 16.56
N PRO A 242 -10.42 -0.83 16.53
CA PRO A 242 -9.11 -1.01 15.93
C PRO A 242 -9.05 -0.58 14.47
N PHE A 243 -7.90 -0.04 14.05
CA PHE A 243 -7.63 0.41 12.69
C PHE A 243 -6.17 0.17 12.31
N VAL A 244 -5.86 0.31 11.03
CA VAL A 244 -4.53 0.11 10.45
C VAL A 244 -4.03 1.42 9.87
N ILE A 245 -2.78 1.74 10.15
CA ILE A 245 -2.01 2.80 9.49
C ILE A 245 -1.12 2.14 8.46
N ILE A 246 -1.24 2.64 7.24
CA ILE A 246 -0.43 2.25 6.11
C ILE A 246 0.11 3.54 5.54
N LEU A 247 1.42 3.73 5.56
CA LEU A 247 2.02 4.60 4.57
C LEU A 247 2.07 3.73 3.32
N GLN A 248 1.67 4.18 2.13
CA GLN A 248 1.76 3.47 0.83
C GLN A 248 2.78 4.16 -0.10
N LYS A 249 3.56 3.42 -0.91
CA LYS A 249 4.45 4.05 -1.91
C LYS A 249 3.57 4.67 -2.97
N ILE A 250 3.92 5.88 -3.37
CA ILE A 250 3.43 6.45 -4.61
C ILE A 250 4.46 6.11 -5.67
N ASP A 251 4.11 5.22 -6.57
CA ASP A 251 4.98 4.76 -7.63
C ASP A 251 4.94 5.70 -8.84
N GLN A 252 6.09 5.86 -9.50
CA GLN A 252 6.22 6.54 -10.80
C GLN A 252 6.77 5.54 -11.86
N GLY A 253 6.45 4.25 -11.75
CA GLY A 253 6.98 3.20 -12.61
C GLY A 253 6.15 1.91 -12.65
N ASP A 254 6.75 0.84 -13.18
CA ASP A 254 6.09 -0.45 -13.49
C ASP A 254 6.13 -1.48 -12.35
N THR A 255 6.73 -1.14 -11.20
CA THR A 255 6.84 -2.05 -10.06
C THR A 255 6.60 -1.29 -8.77
N LEU A 256 5.61 -1.75 -7.98
CA LEU A 256 5.39 -1.32 -6.59
C LEU A 256 6.57 -1.63 -5.63
N ALA A 257 7.78 -1.83 -6.15
CA ALA A 257 9.02 -2.08 -5.42
C ALA A 257 9.95 -0.85 -5.47
N TRP A 258 10.75 -0.63 -4.42
CA TRP A 258 11.90 0.29 -4.49
C TRP A 258 13.15 -0.56 -4.74
N GLY A 259 13.53 -0.76 -6.00
CA GLY A 259 14.63 -1.66 -6.34
C GLY A 259 14.37 -3.09 -5.82
N ASN A 260 15.30 -3.63 -5.03
CA ASN A 260 15.17 -4.97 -4.42
C ASN A 260 14.41 -4.98 -3.09
N GLU A 261 14.00 -3.83 -2.57
CA GLU A 261 13.39 -3.73 -1.24
C GLU A 261 11.86 -3.65 -1.30
N SER A 262 11.23 -4.45 -0.44
CA SER A 262 9.79 -4.45 -0.27
C SER A 262 9.32 -3.15 0.37
N TYR A 263 8.09 -2.75 0.09
CA TYR A 263 7.54 -1.51 0.58
C TYR A 263 7.43 -1.53 2.13
N GLY A 264 7.64 -0.41 2.85
CA GLY A 264 7.76 -0.41 4.34
C GLY A 264 9.12 -0.84 4.92
N SER A 265 10.06 -1.34 4.11
CA SER A 265 11.48 -1.48 4.50
C SER A 265 12.16 -0.14 4.82
N LEU A 266 11.60 0.98 4.35
CA LEU A 266 12.18 2.31 4.43
C LEU A 266 11.96 3.03 5.78
N LEU A 267 10.93 2.61 6.51
CA LEU A 267 10.67 3.11 7.84
C LEU A 267 11.65 2.50 8.82
N ALA A 268 12.08 3.30 9.78
CA ALA A 268 12.70 2.76 10.96
C ALA A 268 11.63 2.04 11.80
N TYR A 269 12.07 1.14 12.67
CA TYR A 269 11.21 0.37 13.56
C TYR A 269 11.55 0.72 14.99
N TYR A 270 10.57 0.69 15.88
CA TYR A 270 10.88 0.69 17.31
C TYR A 270 11.71 -0.55 17.66
N ALA A 271 12.59 -0.46 18.66
CA ALA A 271 13.42 -1.59 19.10
C ALA A 271 12.63 -2.67 19.87
N THR A 272 11.31 -2.49 20.00
CA THR A 272 10.40 -3.40 20.68
C THR A 272 9.14 -3.60 19.82
N ASN A 273 8.56 -4.79 19.92
CA ASN A 273 7.24 -5.13 19.37
C ASN A 273 6.11 -5.01 20.42
N LYS A 274 6.45 -4.72 21.68
CA LYS A 274 5.52 -4.61 22.81
C LYS A 274 5.18 -3.14 23.11
N LEU A 275 4.53 -2.47 22.17
CA LEU A 275 4.09 -1.10 22.38
C LEU A 275 2.66 -1.06 22.94
N PRO A 276 2.36 -0.14 23.86
CA PRO A 276 1.00 0.10 24.30
C PRO A 276 0.11 0.44 23.09
N LEU A 277 -0.98 -0.29 22.92
CA LEU A 277 -2.01 -0.06 21.90
C LEU A 277 -1.54 -0.19 20.43
N MET A 278 -0.26 -0.40 20.14
CA MET A 278 0.27 -0.57 18.78
C MET A 278 0.79 -1.99 18.58
N GLN A 279 0.46 -2.61 17.45
CA GLN A 279 0.94 -3.92 17.04
C GLN A 279 1.47 -3.87 15.61
N PRO A 280 2.46 -4.71 15.28
CA PRO A 280 2.89 -4.81 13.90
C PRO A 280 1.80 -5.45 13.05
N ALA A 281 1.64 -4.92 11.85
CA ALA A 281 0.81 -5.49 10.81
C ALA A 281 1.56 -5.48 9.49
N VAL A 282 1.03 -6.19 8.51
CA VAL A 282 1.58 -6.24 7.16
C VAL A 282 0.47 -6.01 6.16
N GLN A 283 0.78 -5.29 5.09
CA GLN A 283 -0.01 -5.19 3.88
C GLN A 283 0.57 -6.16 2.84
N TYR A 284 -0.30 -6.79 2.07
CA TYR A 284 0.03 -7.51 0.84
C TYR A 284 -0.94 -7.03 -0.22
N TYR A 285 -0.51 -6.08 -1.04
CA TYR A 285 -1.36 -5.42 -2.04
C TYR A 285 -2.64 -4.82 -1.44
N ASP A 286 -3.80 -5.37 -1.77
CA ASP A 286 -5.14 -5.01 -1.32
C ASP A 286 -5.56 -5.78 -0.05
N LYS A 287 -4.63 -6.36 0.69
CA LYS A 287 -4.90 -7.12 1.91
C LYS A 287 -4.03 -6.67 3.07
N VAL A 288 -4.48 -6.86 4.31
CA VAL A 288 -3.74 -6.60 5.54
C VAL A 288 -3.85 -7.75 6.53
N SER A 289 -2.86 -7.92 7.39
CA SER A 289 -2.86 -8.95 8.44
C SER A 289 -2.11 -8.46 9.68
N ARG A 290 -2.50 -8.91 10.87
CA ARG A 290 -1.67 -8.73 12.07
C ARG A 290 -0.58 -9.78 12.10
N VAL A 291 0.58 -9.39 12.64
CA VAL A 291 1.69 -10.30 12.91
C VAL A 291 2.20 -10.10 14.34
N LYS A 292 3.11 -10.96 14.80
CA LYS A 292 3.72 -10.87 16.14
C LYS A 292 5.25 -10.75 16.12
N ILE A 293 5.88 -11.20 15.04
CA ILE A 293 7.32 -11.44 14.99
C ILE A 293 8.09 -10.15 14.65
N LEU A 294 7.38 -9.15 14.12
CA LEU A 294 7.99 -7.90 13.72
C LEU A 294 8.01 -6.88 14.85
N ASN A 295 8.99 -5.99 14.78
CA ASN A 295 8.90 -4.72 15.47
C ASN A 295 7.83 -3.83 14.81
N VAL A 296 7.30 -2.89 15.59
CA VAL A 296 6.31 -1.93 15.09
C VAL A 296 7.04 -0.84 14.30
N PRO A 297 6.58 -0.47 13.09
CA PRO A 297 7.08 0.71 12.40
C PRO A 297 7.05 1.95 13.31
N ALA A 298 8.12 2.74 13.27
CA ALA A 298 8.28 3.93 14.08
C ALA A 298 7.41 5.08 13.56
N ILE A 299 6.15 5.06 13.98
CA ILE A 299 5.12 6.05 13.67
C ILE A 299 4.55 6.59 14.98
N VAL A 300 4.27 7.88 15.02
CA VAL A 300 3.56 8.55 16.12
C VAL A 300 2.33 9.23 15.56
N LEU A 301 1.17 9.02 16.17
CA LEU A 301 -0.05 9.79 15.88
C LEU A 301 -0.32 10.73 17.04
N ASN A 302 -0.21 12.05 16.82
CA ASN A 302 -0.60 13.03 17.82
C ASN A 302 -2.08 13.35 17.65
N CYS A 303 -2.84 13.12 18.71
CA CYS A 303 -4.29 13.14 18.69
C CYS A 303 -4.82 14.07 19.78
N TRP A 304 -5.94 14.70 19.48
CA TRP A 304 -6.73 15.45 20.47
C TRP A 304 -8.02 14.71 20.73
N ARG A 305 -8.43 14.67 22.00
CA ARG A 305 -9.68 14.08 22.42
C ARG A 305 -10.68 15.18 22.78
N TYR A 306 -11.92 15.02 22.34
CA TYR A 306 -13.04 15.92 22.59
C TYR A 306 -14.21 15.14 23.20
N LYS A 307 -15.04 15.82 23.99
CA LYS A 307 -16.24 15.21 24.60
C LYS A 307 -17.27 14.79 23.55
#